data_AF-A0A358DRM3-F1
#
_entry.id   AF-A0A358DRM3-F1
#
_cell.length_a   1.000
_cell.length_b   1.000
_cell.length_c   1.000
_cell.angle_alpha   90.00
_cell.angle_beta   90.00
_cell.angle_gamma   90.00
#
_symmetry.space_group_name_H-M   'P 1'
#
loop_
_entity.id
_entity.type
_entity.pdbx_description
1 polymer ?
#
loop_
_entity_poly.entity_id
_entity_poly.type
_entity_poly.pdbx_seq_one_letter_code
_entity_poly.pdbx_strand_id
1 'polypeptide(L)'
;MNYLNHSAPIALLGLALFGVGACGQPSEQSTQAAASEATEFPDREFDPWAEPVGEEPQEETPQEETGERVYFPSPEEREAANEGQPEAGGQSNNEEANPTEEGGDSNGGAPEEGQEENPQEPEPQPEPVEEEPEPPRTGVYGDYDFDDADSLLYVQVFKDESAFASGFAHNHAIRASNWEGQFSYPNGRAEDCALTVSLPVNELIVDEPQMRRRVGYDDELSQSQRNEIRGHMLAENQLNGDRFPTINFTATSCTGGEGASGRISVRGNMEIRGQSSPVTISLQYRIIEDSLYLRGELPITHAQFGFRPYRAFGGAVRNQERLVIGFDLQSNTRN
;
A
#
# COMPACT_ATOMS: atom_id res chain seq x y z
N MET A 1 -68.13 11.49 -40.11
CA MET A 1 -69.23 10.88 -39.35
C MET A 1 -68.64 9.81 -38.44
N ASN A 2 -68.96 9.93 -37.16
CA ASN A 2 -68.73 9.02 -36.02
C ASN A 2 -67.31 8.80 -35.47
N TYR A 3 -67.07 9.58 -34.41
CA TYR A 3 -66.25 9.31 -33.22
C TYR A 3 -66.67 8.02 -32.49
N LEU A 4 -65.75 7.44 -31.71
CA LEU A 4 -65.89 6.89 -30.34
C LEU A 4 -64.56 6.21 -29.97
N ASN A 5 -63.62 6.86 -29.27
CA ASN A 5 -63.48 6.91 -27.80
C ASN A 5 -63.72 5.57 -27.09
N HIS A 6 -62.65 4.96 -26.56
CA HIS A 6 -62.72 4.10 -25.39
C HIS A 6 -61.51 4.38 -24.47
N SER A 7 -61.82 5.01 -23.35
CA SER A 7 -60.96 5.16 -22.18
C SER A 7 -60.78 3.80 -21.50
N ALA A 8 -59.54 3.47 -21.13
CA ALA A 8 -59.24 2.37 -20.22
C ALA A 8 -59.35 2.86 -18.77
N PRO A 9 -60.00 2.13 -17.85
CA PRO A 9 -60.14 2.56 -16.46
C PRO A 9 -58.91 2.18 -15.63
N ILE A 10 -58.55 3.13 -14.78
CA ILE A 10 -57.62 3.03 -13.64
C ILE A 10 -58.20 2.00 -12.65
N ALA A 11 -57.46 0.92 -12.39
CA ALA A 11 -57.80 -0.04 -11.35
C ALA A 11 -57.07 0.34 -10.05
N LEU A 12 -57.81 1.00 -9.16
CA LEU A 12 -57.57 1.04 -7.71
C LEU A 12 -58.11 -0.27 -7.11
N LEU A 13 -57.24 -1.09 -6.53
CA LEU A 13 -57.58 -2.10 -5.52
C LEU A 13 -56.50 -1.96 -4.43
N GLY A 14 -56.79 -1.81 -3.15
CA GLY A 14 -57.97 -2.25 -2.41
C GLY A 14 -57.46 -2.97 -1.17
N LEU A 15 -57.22 -2.18 -0.13
CA LEU A 15 -56.85 -2.60 1.22
C LEU A 15 -57.93 -3.57 1.76
N ALA A 16 -57.53 -4.77 2.19
CA ALA A 16 -58.40 -5.68 2.93
C ALA A 16 -57.67 -6.22 4.17
N LEU A 17 -58.08 -5.68 5.33
CA LEU A 17 -57.93 -6.30 6.64
C LEU A 17 -58.88 -7.50 6.76
N PHE A 18 -58.40 -8.62 7.29
CA PHE A 18 -59.02 -9.67 8.14
C PHE A 18 -58.00 -10.83 8.14
N GLY A 19 -57.65 -11.54 9.21
CA GLY A 19 -58.20 -11.68 10.54
C GLY A 19 -57.21 -12.45 11.45
N VAL A 20 -57.53 -12.43 12.73
CA VAL A 20 -56.78 -13.01 13.85
C VAL A 20 -56.89 -14.53 13.87
N GLY A 21 -55.79 -15.22 14.19
CA GLY A 21 -55.83 -16.50 14.90
C GLY A 21 -54.89 -17.58 14.39
N ALA A 22 -53.70 -17.69 14.98
CA ALA A 22 -53.14 -18.96 15.47
C ALA A 22 -51.81 -18.69 16.19
N CYS A 23 -51.76 -19.00 17.49
CA CYS A 23 -50.52 -19.12 18.24
C CYS A 23 -49.71 -20.29 17.65
N GLY A 24 -48.62 -19.97 16.94
CA GLY A 24 -47.54 -20.89 16.64
C GLY A 24 -46.25 -20.24 17.12
N GLN A 25 -45.55 -20.90 18.04
CA GLN A 25 -44.26 -20.44 18.53
C GLN A 25 -43.27 -20.29 17.36
N PRO A 26 -42.58 -19.15 17.22
CA PRO A 26 -41.47 -19.07 16.27
C PRO A 26 -40.30 -19.90 16.81
N SER A 27 -39.90 -20.88 16.02
CA SER A 27 -38.62 -21.59 16.15
C SER A 27 -37.46 -20.60 16.21
N GLU A 28 -36.61 -20.72 17.23
CA GLU A 28 -35.44 -19.88 17.54
C GLU A 28 -34.28 -20.00 16.53
N GLN A 29 -34.56 -20.18 15.24
CA GLN A 29 -33.55 -20.26 14.18
C GLN A 29 -33.93 -19.36 12.99
N SER A 30 -34.02 -18.05 13.23
CA SER A 30 -33.93 -17.06 12.13
C SER A 30 -33.43 -15.67 12.56
N THR A 31 -32.82 -15.56 13.74
CA THR A 31 -32.22 -14.31 14.22
C THR A 31 -30.70 -14.44 14.29
N GLN A 32 -30.07 -14.70 13.14
CA GLN A 32 -28.63 -14.54 12.92
C GLN A 32 -28.40 -14.15 11.44
N ALA A 33 -29.04 -13.05 11.04
CA ALA A 33 -28.70 -12.33 9.80
C ALA A 33 -28.98 -10.82 9.96
N ALA A 34 -29.02 -10.35 11.21
CA ALA A 34 -29.27 -8.97 11.58
C ALA A 34 -28.35 -8.62 12.76
N ALA A 35 -27.04 -8.57 12.50
CA ALA A 35 -26.02 -7.99 13.37
C ALA A 35 -24.68 -7.91 12.62
N SER A 36 -24.62 -7.07 11.59
CA SER A 36 -23.37 -6.44 11.18
C SER A 36 -23.68 -5.02 10.69
N GLU A 37 -24.54 -4.32 11.43
CA GLU A 37 -24.48 -2.86 11.39
C GLU A 37 -23.25 -2.47 12.21
N ALA A 38 -22.28 -1.83 11.56
CA ALA A 38 -21.04 -1.34 12.14
C ALA A 38 -20.02 -2.40 12.58
N THR A 39 -19.36 -3.07 11.63
CA THR A 39 -17.90 -2.92 11.70
C THR A 39 -17.63 -1.50 11.24
N GLU A 40 -17.35 -0.63 12.21
CA GLU A 40 -16.57 0.57 11.94
C GLU A 40 -15.42 0.16 11.03
N PHE A 41 -15.09 0.97 10.02
CA PHE A 41 -13.83 0.76 9.32
C PHE A 41 -12.73 0.54 10.35
N PRO A 42 -11.65 -0.19 10.05
CA PRO A 42 -10.46 -0.08 10.88
C PRO A 42 -10.12 1.41 10.97
N ASP A 43 -10.50 2.03 12.08
CA ASP A 43 -10.10 3.36 12.46
C ASP A 43 -8.65 3.17 12.80
N ARG A 44 -7.80 3.43 11.80
CA ARG A 44 -6.37 3.44 12.04
C ARG A 44 -6.13 4.51 13.09
N GLU A 45 -5.58 4.09 14.22
CA GLU A 45 -5.17 4.98 15.30
C GLU A 45 -4.18 6.05 14.80
N PHE A 46 -3.50 5.75 13.69
CA PHE A 46 -2.48 6.55 13.05
C PHE A 46 -2.77 6.70 11.53
N ASP A 47 -2.70 7.94 11.01
CA ASP A 47 -2.74 8.18 9.56
C ASP A 47 -1.33 8.10 8.97
N PRO A 48 -0.98 7.02 8.24
CA PRO A 48 0.36 6.85 7.66
C PRO A 48 0.65 7.91 6.59
N TRP A 49 -0.37 8.60 6.07
CA TRP A 49 -0.26 9.61 5.03
C TRP A 49 -0.21 11.03 5.56
N ALA A 50 -0.28 11.22 6.89
CA ALA A 50 -0.02 12.52 7.48
C ALA A 50 1.40 12.98 7.13
N GLU A 51 1.54 14.28 6.90
CA GLU A 51 2.87 14.89 6.85
C GLU A 51 3.55 14.64 8.20
N PRO A 52 4.85 14.29 8.23
CA PRO A 52 5.57 14.20 9.49
C PRO A 52 5.41 15.54 10.19
N VAL A 53 4.85 15.52 11.41
CA VAL A 53 4.89 16.69 12.27
C VAL A 53 6.37 16.94 12.50
N GLY A 54 6.91 18.01 11.91
CA GLY A 54 8.31 18.35 12.09
C GLY A 54 8.58 18.33 13.58
N GLU A 55 9.63 17.61 14.01
CA GLU A 55 10.09 17.67 15.38
C GLU A 55 10.17 19.16 15.74
N GLU A 56 9.40 19.60 16.74
CA GLU A 56 9.62 20.93 17.30
C GLU A 56 11.12 20.99 17.62
N PRO A 57 11.83 22.06 17.22
CA PRO A 57 13.24 22.17 17.56
C PRO A 57 13.35 21.94 19.05
N GLN A 58 14.04 20.87 19.46
CA GLN A 58 14.35 20.68 20.86
C GLN A 58 15.00 21.98 21.31
N GLU A 59 14.34 22.71 22.23
CA GLU A 59 14.95 23.88 22.83
C GLU A 59 16.29 23.41 23.39
N GLU A 60 17.38 23.80 22.72
CA GLU A 60 18.72 23.54 23.22
C GLU A 60 18.78 24.18 24.61
N THR A 61 18.75 23.34 25.65
CA THR A 61 19.08 23.78 27.00
C THR A 61 20.44 24.46 26.92
N PRO A 62 20.59 25.75 27.32
CA PRO A 62 21.86 26.43 27.21
C PRO A 62 22.94 25.61 27.92
N GLN A 63 23.95 25.14 27.17
CA GLN A 63 25.18 24.66 27.77
C GLN A 63 25.78 25.82 28.56
N GLU A 64 26.00 25.61 29.87
CA GLU A 64 26.83 26.51 30.66
C GLU A 64 28.22 26.58 30.02
N GLU A 65 28.51 27.69 29.34
CA GLU A 65 29.88 28.05 28.94
C GLU A 65 30.73 28.17 30.22
N THR A 66 31.56 27.16 30.48
CA THR A 66 32.74 27.35 31.32
C THR A 66 33.73 28.22 30.54
N GLY A 67 33.60 29.54 30.70
CA GLY A 67 34.46 30.51 30.04
C GLY A 67 35.93 30.34 30.42
N GLU A 68 36.74 29.83 29.51
CA GLU A 68 38.19 29.98 29.55
C GLU A 68 38.53 31.40 29.07
N ARG A 69 39.02 32.25 29.97
CA ARG A 69 39.43 33.62 29.62
C ARG A 69 40.65 33.57 28.71
N VAL A 70 40.43 33.80 27.42
CA VAL A 70 41.51 34.16 26.50
C VAL A 70 41.98 35.57 26.84
N TYR A 71 43.21 35.67 27.33
CA TYR A 71 43.86 36.95 27.62
C TYR A 71 44.29 37.63 26.32
N PHE A 72 43.80 38.84 26.07
CA PHE A 72 44.24 39.70 24.98
C PHE A 72 45.16 40.79 25.53
N PRO A 73 46.47 40.75 25.24
CA PRO A 73 47.38 41.79 25.70
C PRO A 73 47.06 43.13 25.03
N SER A 74 47.26 44.19 25.81
CA SER A 74 47.00 45.58 25.44
C SER A 74 47.99 46.08 24.37
N PRO A 75 47.68 47.17 23.65
CA PRO A 75 48.55 47.71 22.60
C PRO A 75 49.99 48.02 23.06
N GLU A 76 50.19 48.42 24.32
CA GLU A 76 51.52 48.70 24.88
C GLU A 76 52.38 47.43 25.03
N GLU A 77 51.76 46.26 25.25
CA GLU A 77 52.46 44.98 25.36
C GLU A 77 52.86 44.41 23.99
N ARG A 78 52.27 44.92 22.90
CA ARG A 78 52.61 44.52 21.52
C ARG A 78 53.85 45.23 20.98
N GLU A 79 54.18 46.41 21.49
CA GLU A 79 55.34 47.19 21.02
C GLU A 79 56.68 46.72 21.63
N ALA A 80 56.65 46.01 22.76
CA ALA A 80 57.85 45.43 23.38
C ALA A 80 58.35 44.14 22.69
N ALA A 81 57.55 43.53 21.81
CA ALA A 81 57.86 42.21 21.23
C ALA A 81 58.53 42.27 19.84
N ASN A 82 58.76 43.46 19.27
CA ASN A 82 59.23 43.62 17.89
C ASN A 82 60.67 44.16 17.75
N GLU A 83 61.43 44.27 18.85
CA GLU A 83 62.87 44.56 18.81
C GLU A 83 63.68 43.26 18.94
N GLY A 84 63.78 42.49 17.86
CA GLY A 84 64.64 41.32 17.88
C GLY A 84 64.51 40.38 16.68
N GLN A 85 65.40 40.58 15.71
CA GLN A 85 65.93 39.57 14.78
C GLN A 85 65.18 39.25 13.47
N PRO A 86 65.93 38.80 12.44
CA PRO A 86 65.91 39.45 11.12
C PRO A 86 65.43 38.53 9.98
N GLU A 87 65.30 39.16 8.81
CA GLU A 87 64.97 38.55 7.52
C GLU A 87 66.09 37.70 6.90
N ALA A 88 65.68 36.62 6.22
CA ALA A 88 66.30 36.04 5.00
C ALA A 88 65.28 35.05 4.41
N GLY A 89 64.90 35.00 3.13
CA GLY A 89 65.54 35.50 1.92
C GLY A 89 66.17 34.34 1.12
N GLY A 90 65.50 33.87 0.06
CA GLY A 90 66.17 33.36 -1.15
C GLY A 90 66.16 31.85 -1.48
N GLN A 91 65.45 31.54 -2.58
CA GLN A 91 65.92 30.85 -3.81
C GLN A 91 66.30 29.33 -3.87
N SER A 92 65.55 28.64 -4.75
CA SER A 92 65.96 27.86 -5.96
C SER A 92 66.83 26.58 -5.93
N ASN A 93 66.26 25.55 -6.61
CA ASN A 93 66.80 24.64 -7.65
C ASN A 93 67.52 23.31 -7.33
N ASN A 94 67.16 22.32 -8.17
CA ASN A 94 67.97 21.21 -8.76
C ASN A 94 68.39 20.05 -7.86
N GLU A 95 68.63 18.81 -8.32
CA GLU A 95 68.37 17.96 -9.50
C GLU A 95 69.04 16.60 -9.12
N GLU A 96 68.63 15.49 -9.74
CA GLU A 96 69.38 14.21 -9.90
C GLU A 96 69.98 13.44 -8.69
N ALA A 97 69.63 12.14 -8.59
CA ALA A 97 70.48 11.02 -9.03
C ALA A 97 70.22 9.73 -8.22
N ASN A 98 69.98 8.64 -8.95
CA ASN A 98 70.15 7.25 -8.49
C ASN A 98 71.66 6.91 -8.49
N PRO A 99 72.15 5.94 -7.71
CA PRO A 99 72.46 4.68 -8.36
C PRO A 99 72.29 3.40 -7.52
N THR A 100 72.24 2.31 -8.30
CA THR A 100 72.36 0.87 -8.04
C THR A 100 73.71 0.48 -7.42
N GLU A 101 73.76 -0.64 -6.67
CA GLU A 101 74.93 -1.54 -6.70
C GLU A 101 74.58 -2.99 -6.29
N GLU A 102 75.14 -3.94 -7.02
CA GLU A 102 75.05 -5.40 -6.94
C GLU A 102 76.20 -6.02 -6.11
N GLY A 103 76.08 -7.32 -5.78
CA GLY A 103 77.17 -8.25 -5.45
C GLY A 103 76.76 -9.21 -4.34
N GLY A 104 76.57 -10.53 -4.54
CA GLY A 104 77.57 -11.57 -4.88
C GLY A 104 78.28 -12.04 -3.60
N ASP A 105 78.53 -13.30 -3.24
CA ASP A 105 78.47 -14.61 -3.89
C ASP A 105 78.61 -15.73 -2.83
N SER A 106 78.13 -16.92 -3.19
CA SER A 106 78.39 -18.33 -2.83
C SER A 106 79.06 -18.83 -1.51
N ASN A 107 78.43 -19.91 -0.97
CA ASN A 107 78.91 -21.31 -0.89
C ASN A 107 79.06 -21.96 0.51
N GLY A 108 78.58 -23.22 0.64
CA GLY A 108 79.14 -24.19 1.60
C GLY A 108 78.19 -25.19 2.27
N GLY A 109 78.09 -26.41 1.73
CA GLY A 109 78.30 -27.70 2.45
C GLY A 109 77.37 -28.18 3.58
N ALA A 110 76.72 -29.32 3.33
CA ALA A 110 75.90 -30.19 4.21
C ALA A 110 76.61 -30.72 5.50
N PRO A 111 75.92 -31.32 6.52
CA PRO A 111 75.13 -32.56 6.37
C PRO A 111 73.77 -32.63 7.13
N GLU A 112 72.99 -33.66 6.78
CA GLU A 112 71.75 -34.11 7.42
C GLU A 112 71.92 -34.50 8.89
N GLU A 113 71.06 -34.00 9.79
CA GLU A 113 70.69 -34.66 11.05
C GLU A 113 69.23 -34.31 11.42
N GLY A 114 68.47 -35.34 11.84
CA GLY A 114 67.33 -35.19 12.75
C GLY A 114 65.95 -34.87 12.13
N GLN A 115 65.23 -35.90 11.70
CA GLN A 115 63.76 -35.84 11.69
C GLN A 115 63.27 -35.89 13.15
N GLU A 116 63.06 -34.73 13.76
CA GLU A 116 62.19 -34.59 14.92
C GLU A 116 60.77 -34.33 14.38
N GLU A 117 59.85 -35.24 14.65
CA GLU A 117 58.42 -35.04 14.39
C GLU A 117 57.96 -33.86 15.25
N ASN A 118 57.86 -32.69 14.64
CA ASN A 118 57.28 -31.50 15.27
C ASN A 118 55.83 -31.83 15.67
N PRO A 119 55.41 -31.64 16.93
CA PRO A 119 54.00 -31.75 17.28
C PRO A 119 53.24 -30.76 16.39
N GLN A 120 52.30 -31.25 15.57
CA GLN A 120 51.41 -30.37 14.82
C GLN A 120 50.73 -29.43 15.81
N GLU A 121 51.12 -28.16 15.78
CA GLU A 121 50.41 -27.09 16.44
C GLU A 121 48.96 -27.16 15.95
N PRO A 122 47.96 -27.23 16.86
CA PRO A 122 46.58 -27.34 16.44
C PRO A 122 46.26 -26.18 15.51
N GLU A 123 45.71 -26.47 14.33
CA GLU A 123 45.33 -25.43 13.38
C GLU A 123 44.46 -24.39 14.10
N PRO A 124 44.73 -23.09 13.92
CA PRO A 124 43.93 -22.05 14.54
C PRO A 124 42.48 -22.28 14.12
N GLN A 125 41.61 -22.47 15.12
CA GLN A 125 40.18 -22.56 14.86
C GLN A 125 39.76 -21.26 14.16
N PRO A 126 38.98 -21.31 13.07
CA PRO A 126 38.54 -20.09 12.41
C PRO A 126 37.82 -19.25 13.45
N GLU A 127 38.29 -18.01 13.64
CA GLU A 127 37.63 -17.08 14.55
C GLU A 127 36.16 -16.95 14.12
N PRO A 128 35.21 -16.81 15.07
CA PRO A 128 33.83 -16.56 14.73
C PRO A 128 33.78 -15.33 13.83
N VAL A 129 33.34 -15.50 12.59
CA VAL A 129 33.08 -14.37 11.70
C VAL A 129 31.94 -13.58 12.34
N GLU A 130 32.25 -12.42 12.92
CA GLU A 130 31.21 -11.46 13.30
C GLU A 130 30.48 -11.08 12.02
N GLU A 131 29.21 -11.49 11.88
CA GLU A 131 28.38 -11.07 10.76
C GLU A 131 28.25 -9.54 10.80
N GLU A 132 28.78 -8.86 9.79
CA GLU A 132 28.54 -7.43 9.63
C GLU A 132 27.03 -7.19 9.56
N PRO A 133 26.48 -6.23 10.35
CA PRO A 133 25.05 -5.97 10.31
C PRO A 133 24.65 -5.58 8.89
N GLU A 134 23.68 -6.28 8.30
CA GLU A 134 23.17 -5.91 6.98
C GLU A 134 22.79 -4.43 6.99
N PRO A 135 23.15 -3.65 5.96
CA PRO A 135 22.75 -2.26 5.88
C PRO A 135 21.23 -2.16 6.03
N PRO A 136 20.72 -1.09 6.68
CA PRO A 136 19.28 -0.94 6.86
C PRO A 136 18.61 -1.02 5.50
N ARG A 137 17.71 -1.99 5.37
CA ARG A 137 17.02 -2.21 4.11
C ARG A 137 16.07 -1.04 3.90
N THR A 138 16.33 -0.27 2.85
CA THR A 138 15.57 0.95 2.53
C THR A 138 14.71 0.69 1.29
N GLY A 139 13.51 0.15 1.47
CA GLY A 139 12.66 -0.24 0.34
C GLY A 139 11.59 -1.24 0.72
N VAL A 140 10.67 -1.51 -0.19
CA VAL A 140 9.70 -2.59 -0.01
C VAL A 140 10.36 -3.93 -0.32
N TYR A 141 10.46 -4.81 0.67
CA TYR A 141 11.06 -6.13 0.50
C TYR A 141 10.41 -7.20 1.41
N GLY A 142 10.38 -8.43 0.90
CA GLY A 142 9.83 -9.58 1.61
C GLY A 142 8.34 -9.77 1.39
N ASP A 143 7.70 -10.47 2.31
CA ASP A 143 6.32 -10.94 2.19
C ASP A 143 5.37 -10.17 3.11
N TYR A 144 4.25 -9.72 2.56
CA TYR A 144 3.22 -8.96 3.24
C TYR A 144 1.86 -9.58 2.95
N ASP A 145 1.10 -9.86 4.00
CA ASP A 145 -0.29 -10.29 3.89
C ASP A 145 -1.21 -9.09 4.11
N PHE A 146 -2.33 -9.06 3.39
CA PHE A 146 -3.38 -8.06 3.50
C PHE A 146 -4.73 -8.76 3.59
N ASP A 147 -5.62 -8.23 4.42
CA ASP A 147 -7.01 -8.70 4.52
C ASP A 147 -7.95 -7.52 4.83
N ASP A 148 -9.24 -7.80 4.98
CA ASP A 148 -10.25 -6.77 5.25
C ASP A 148 -10.30 -6.27 6.71
N ALA A 149 -9.45 -6.79 7.60
CA ALA A 149 -9.41 -6.35 8.99
C ALA A 149 -8.75 -4.97 9.12
N ASP A 150 -7.58 -4.78 8.49
CA ASP A 150 -6.79 -3.53 8.57
C ASP A 150 -6.81 -2.71 7.27
N SER A 151 -7.47 -3.23 6.23
CA SER A 151 -7.47 -2.64 4.90
C SER A 151 -8.86 -2.32 4.37
N LEU A 152 -8.92 -1.29 3.52
CA LEU A 152 -10.11 -0.92 2.77
C LEU A 152 -9.90 -1.18 1.28
N LEU A 153 -10.77 -1.99 0.69
CA LEU A 153 -10.87 -2.21 -0.75
C LEU A 153 -12.32 -1.99 -1.19
N TYR A 154 -12.55 -1.16 -2.19
CA TYR A 154 -13.90 -0.81 -2.63
C TYR A 154 -13.96 -0.42 -4.11
N VAL A 155 -15.17 -0.35 -4.66
CA VAL A 155 -15.44 0.19 -5.99
C VAL A 155 -16.53 1.25 -5.94
N GLN A 156 -16.31 2.33 -6.68
CA GLN A 156 -17.30 3.36 -6.97
C GLN A 156 -17.96 3.08 -8.33
N VAL A 157 -19.28 3.08 -8.35
CA VAL A 157 -20.11 2.96 -9.55
C VAL A 157 -20.90 4.25 -9.73
N PHE A 158 -20.72 4.92 -10.86
CA PHE A 158 -21.28 6.24 -11.06
C PHE A 158 -22.60 6.18 -11.83
N LYS A 159 -23.57 7.00 -11.43
CA LYS A 159 -24.77 7.21 -12.24
C LYS A 159 -24.42 7.97 -13.51
N ASP A 160 -25.09 7.65 -14.61
CA ASP A 160 -25.00 8.44 -15.82
C ASP A 160 -25.94 9.64 -15.73
N GLU A 161 -25.37 10.81 -15.48
CA GLU A 161 -26.12 12.05 -15.32
C GLU A 161 -26.88 12.47 -16.59
N SER A 162 -26.44 11.98 -17.76
CA SER A 162 -27.10 12.25 -19.03
C SER A 162 -28.32 11.35 -19.31
N ALA A 163 -28.63 10.41 -18.41
CA ALA A 163 -29.83 9.57 -18.53
C ALA A 163 -31.11 10.37 -18.26
N PHE A 164 -32.20 10.01 -18.95
CA PHE A 164 -33.49 10.73 -18.87
C PHE A 164 -34.04 10.88 -17.45
N ALA A 165 -33.80 9.89 -16.60
CA ALA A 165 -34.27 9.82 -15.22
C ALA A 165 -33.10 9.73 -14.21
N SER A 166 -31.95 10.34 -14.53
CA SER A 166 -30.74 10.30 -13.69
C SER A 166 -30.91 10.86 -12.27
N GLY A 167 -31.93 11.71 -12.05
CA GLY A 167 -32.31 12.19 -10.71
C GLY A 167 -32.84 11.10 -9.77
N PHE A 168 -33.23 9.93 -10.30
CA PHE A 168 -33.64 8.76 -9.52
C PHE A 168 -32.50 7.72 -9.39
N ALA A 169 -31.31 8.05 -9.88
CA ALA A 169 -30.13 7.20 -9.78
C ALA A 169 -29.18 7.73 -8.71
N HIS A 170 -28.39 6.81 -8.15
CA HIS A 170 -27.40 7.10 -7.12
C HIS A 170 -26.01 6.72 -7.64
N ASN A 171 -24.98 7.40 -7.15
CA ASN A 171 -23.65 6.79 -7.16
C ASN A 171 -23.63 5.71 -6.09
N HIS A 172 -22.89 4.63 -6.32
CA HIS A 172 -22.80 3.50 -5.41
C HIS A 172 -21.36 3.30 -4.94
N ALA A 173 -21.18 2.97 -3.67
CA ALA A 173 -19.91 2.58 -3.08
C ALA A 173 -20.05 1.15 -2.55
N ILE A 174 -19.28 0.22 -3.11
CA ILE A 174 -19.36 -1.20 -2.79
C ILE A 174 -18.02 -1.63 -2.20
N ARG A 175 -18.02 -2.06 -0.94
CA ARG A 175 -16.82 -2.48 -0.20
C ARG A 175 -16.62 -3.99 -0.32
N ALA A 176 -15.37 -4.41 -0.44
CA ALA A 176 -14.97 -5.81 -0.30
C ALA A 176 -14.79 -6.19 1.17
N SER A 177 -15.19 -7.41 1.52
CA SER A 177 -14.93 -8.04 2.81
C SER A 177 -14.56 -9.51 2.59
N ASN A 178 -14.00 -10.14 3.62
CA ASN A 178 -13.53 -11.52 3.60
C ASN A 178 -12.61 -11.82 2.41
N TRP A 179 -11.67 -10.91 2.14
CA TRP A 179 -10.70 -11.02 1.06
C TRP A 179 -9.29 -11.20 1.61
N GLU A 180 -8.43 -11.78 0.79
CA GLU A 180 -7.02 -11.99 1.12
C GLU A 180 -6.14 -11.44 0.00
N GLY A 181 -4.98 -10.93 0.36
CA GLY A 181 -3.95 -10.54 -0.57
C GLY A 181 -2.56 -10.87 -0.04
N GLN A 182 -1.67 -11.29 -0.91
CA GLN A 182 -0.28 -11.60 -0.58
C GLN A 182 0.62 -10.86 -1.54
N PHE A 183 1.54 -10.08 -0.99
CA PHE A 183 2.55 -9.33 -1.73
C PHE A 183 3.93 -9.84 -1.36
N SER A 184 4.66 -10.37 -2.33
CA SER A 184 6.06 -10.75 -2.19
C SER A 184 6.91 -9.85 -3.09
N TYR A 185 7.89 -9.17 -2.51
CA TYR A 185 8.84 -8.37 -3.26
C TYR A 185 10.27 -8.73 -2.86
N PRO A 186 10.75 -9.94 -3.19
CA PRO A 186 12.07 -10.39 -2.76
C PRO A 186 13.15 -9.57 -3.48
N ASN A 187 14.15 -9.11 -2.71
CA ASN A 187 15.31 -8.36 -3.20
C ASN A 187 14.99 -7.03 -3.90
N GLY A 188 13.76 -6.52 -3.84
CA GLY A 188 13.34 -5.28 -4.52
C GLY A 188 13.48 -5.34 -6.05
N ARG A 189 13.55 -6.54 -6.65
CA ARG A 189 13.71 -6.73 -8.10
C ARG A 189 12.37 -6.87 -8.80
N ALA A 190 12.13 -6.02 -9.79
CA ALA A 190 10.88 -5.88 -10.54
C ALA A 190 10.27 -7.21 -11.02
N GLU A 191 11.13 -8.12 -11.48
CA GLU A 191 10.80 -9.42 -12.05
C GLU A 191 10.40 -10.49 -11.03
N ASP A 192 10.80 -10.34 -9.77
CA ASP A 192 10.51 -11.31 -8.71
C ASP A 192 9.26 -10.94 -7.90
N CYS A 193 8.66 -9.79 -8.21
CA CYS A 193 7.48 -9.30 -7.53
C CYS A 193 6.25 -10.15 -7.83
N ALA A 194 5.57 -10.60 -6.77
CA ALA A 194 4.30 -11.29 -6.83
C ALA A 194 3.26 -10.52 -5.99
N LEU A 195 2.06 -10.35 -6.54
CA LEU A 195 0.89 -9.85 -5.81
C LEU A 195 -0.30 -10.71 -6.22
N THR A 196 -0.95 -11.34 -5.25
CA THR A 196 -2.25 -11.99 -5.42
C THR A 196 -3.28 -11.28 -4.57
N VAL A 197 -4.50 -11.12 -5.10
CA VAL A 197 -5.67 -10.69 -4.33
C VAL A 197 -6.85 -11.57 -4.77
N SER A 198 -7.59 -12.09 -3.81
CA SER A 198 -8.80 -12.89 -4.03
C SER A 198 -9.91 -12.39 -3.12
N LEU A 199 -11.07 -12.07 -3.69
CA LEU A 199 -12.23 -11.65 -2.91
C LEU A 199 -13.51 -12.38 -3.35
N PRO A 200 -14.37 -12.77 -2.40
CA PRO A 200 -15.65 -13.39 -2.68
C PRO A 200 -16.70 -12.34 -3.09
N VAL A 201 -17.26 -12.52 -4.29
CA VAL A 201 -18.28 -11.63 -4.87
C VAL A 201 -19.52 -11.53 -3.98
N ASN A 202 -19.89 -12.64 -3.35
CA ASN A 202 -21.08 -12.69 -2.50
C ASN A 202 -20.86 -12.01 -1.14
N GLU A 203 -19.66 -11.61 -0.76
CA GLU A 203 -19.44 -10.85 0.48
C GLU A 203 -19.41 -9.34 0.24
N LEU A 204 -19.50 -8.86 -1.01
CA LEU A 204 -19.47 -7.43 -1.32
C LEU A 204 -20.58 -6.63 -0.62
N ILE A 205 -20.21 -5.64 0.19
CA ILE A 205 -21.15 -4.87 1.01
C ILE A 205 -21.53 -3.58 0.29
N VAL A 206 -22.82 -3.41 0.02
CA VAL A 206 -23.36 -2.35 -0.84
C VAL A 206 -23.79 -1.15 0.00
N ASP A 207 -23.23 0.02 -0.33
CA ASP A 207 -23.72 1.33 0.08
C ASP A 207 -23.87 1.52 1.60
N GLU A 208 -22.96 0.95 2.38
CA GLU A 208 -22.93 1.20 3.82
C GLU A 208 -22.85 2.71 4.09
N PRO A 209 -23.64 3.24 5.06
CA PRO A 209 -23.67 4.68 5.31
C PRO A 209 -22.28 5.29 5.53
N GLN A 210 -21.39 4.56 6.22
CA GLN A 210 -20.03 5.01 6.45
C GLN A 210 -19.21 5.08 5.15
N MET A 211 -19.35 4.10 4.22
CA MET A 211 -18.68 4.14 2.92
C MET A 211 -19.19 5.27 2.05
N ARG A 212 -20.50 5.48 2.00
CA ARG A 212 -21.10 6.59 1.24
C ARG A 212 -20.52 7.94 1.68
N ARG A 213 -20.46 8.18 3.00
CA ARG A 213 -19.82 9.37 3.57
C ARG A 213 -18.34 9.47 3.21
N ARG A 214 -17.60 8.35 3.32
CA ARG A 214 -16.16 8.31 3.02
C ARG A 214 -15.83 8.73 1.60
N VAL A 215 -16.65 8.35 0.62
CA VAL A 215 -16.46 8.72 -0.79
C VAL A 215 -17.18 10.03 -1.18
N GLY A 216 -17.77 10.74 -0.21
CA GLY A 216 -18.39 12.05 -0.42
C GLY A 216 -19.78 11.99 -1.06
N TYR A 217 -20.56 10.94 -0.83
CA TYR A 217 -21.96 10.88 -1.26
C TYR A 217 -22.87 11.39 -0.13
N ASP A 218 -23.60 12.46 -0.41
CA ASP A 218 -24.41 13.21 0.57
C ASP A 218 -25.79 12.57 0.85
N ASP A 219 -26.17 11.56 0.09
CA ASP A 219 -27.43 10.82 0.23
C ASP A 219 -27.22 9.47 0.93
N GLU A 220 -28.21 9.06 1.71
CA GLU A 220 -28.23 7.75 2.37
C GLU A 220 -29.28 6.85 1.72
N LEU A 221 -29.01 5.54 1.72
CA LEU A 221 -29.92 4.52 1.19
C LEU A 221 -30.44 3.63 2.31
N SER A 222 -31.76 3.41 2.32
CA SER A 222 -32.38 2.49 3.26
C SER A 222 -31.86 1.05 3.07
N GLN A 223 -31.94 0.23 4.11
CA GLN A 223 -31.55 -1.20 4.01
C GLN A 223 -32.27 -1.92 2.86
N SER A 224 -33.55 -1.61 2.63
CA SER A 224 -34.31 -2.21 1.52
C SER A 224 -33.73 -1.83 0.16
N GLN A 225 -33.37 -0.56 -0.05
CA GLN A 225 -32.74 -0.12 -1.29
C GLN A 225 -31.38 -0.79 -1.49
N ARG A 226 -30.56 -0.87 -0.43
CA ARG A 226 -29.25 -1.55 -0.48
C ARG A 226 -29.38 -3.03 -0.84
N ASN A 227 -30.38 -3.72 -0.30
CA ASN A 227 -30.68 -5.11 -0.64
C ASN A 227 -31.12 -5.28 -2.10
N GLU A 228 -31.94 -4.37 -2.62
CA GLU A 228 -32.37 -4.37 -4.03
C GLU A 228 -31.17 -4.16 -4.96
N ILE A 229 -30.32 -3.17 -4.67
CA ILE A 229 -29.09 -2.89 -5.42
C ILE A 229 -28.15 -4.09 -5.39
N ARG A 230 -27.97 -4.73 -4.22
CA ARG A 230 -27.17 -5.96 -4.09
C ARG A 230 -27.74 -7.10 -4.95
N GLY A 231 -29.06 -7.25 -4.99
CA GLY A 231 -29.72 -8.21 -5.88
C GLY A 231 -29.41 -7.95 -7.36
N HIS A 232 -29.43 -6.69 -7.80
CA HIS A 232 -29.04 -6.31 -9.15
C HIS A 232 -27.56 -6.55 -9.44
N MET A 233 -26.68 -6.21 -8.50
CA MET A 233 -25.23 -6.41 -8.61
C MET A 233 -24.88 -7.89 -8.82
N LEU A 234 -25.54 -8.80 -8.11
CA LEU A 234 -25.27 -10.25 -8.16
C LEU A 234 -25.96 -10.97 -9.32
N ALA A 235 -26.89 -10.33 -10.02
CA ALA A 235 -27.68 -10.94 -11.10
C ALA A 235 -26.83 -11.42 -12.29
N GLU A 236 -27.40 -12.34 -13.09
CA GLU A 236 -26.74 -13.01 -14.24
C GLU A 236 -26.11 -12.03 -15.26
N ASN A 237 -26.77 -10.90 -15.47
CA ASN A 237 -26.34 -9.86 -16.41
C ASN A 237 -25.33 -8.87 -15.82
N GLN A 238 -25.02 -8.95 -14.53
CA GLN A 238 -24.00 -8.16 -13.82
C GLN A 238 -22.90 -9.11 -13.33
N LEU A 239 -22.50 -9.09 -12.05
CA LEU A 239 -21.38 -9.93 -11.57
C LEU A 239 -21.68 -11.43 -11.66
N ASN A 240 -22.95 -11.83 -11.65
CA ASN A 240 -23.38 -13.23 -11.69
C ASN A 240 -22.67 -14.06 -10.61
N GLY A 241 -22.88 -13.66 -9.34
CA GLY A 241 -22.16 -14.19 -8.18
C GLY A 241 -22.38 -15.70 -7.95
N ASP A 242 -23.47 -16.26 -8.48
CA ASP A 242 -23.73 -17.70 -8.44
C ASP A 242 -22.77 -18.49 -9.35
N ARG A 243 -22.40 -17.92 -10.50
CA ARG A 243 -21.52 -18.57 -11.49
C ARG A 243 -20.06 -18.18 -11.33
N PHE A 244 -19.80 -16.94 -10.92
CA PHE A 244 -18.46 -16.39 -10.75
C PHE A 244 -18.31 -15.88 -9.31
N PRO A 245 -18.01 -16.78 -8.36
CA PRO A 245 -18.05 -16.47 -6.93
C PRO A 245 -16.86 -15.62 -6.46
N THR A 246 -15.81 -15.48 -7.28
CA THR A 246 -14.57 -14.79 -6.90
C THR A 246 -14.15 -13.75 -7.94
N ILE A 247 -13.49 -12.69 -7.47
CA ILE A 247 -12.72 -11.74 -8.28
C ILE A 247 -11.26 -11.91 -7.87
N ASN A 248 -10.38 -12.01 -8.86
CA ASN A 248 -8.96 -12.26 -8.64
C ASN A 248 -8.10 -11.19 -9.29
N PHE A 249 -6.95 -10.90 -8.69
CA PHE A 249 -5.85 -10.17 -9.30
C PHE A 249 -4.56 -10.94 -9.12
N THR A 250 -3.73 -10.97 -10.16
CA THR A 250 -2.38 -11.56 -10.11
C THR A 250 -1.40 -10.65 -10.83
N ALA A 251 -0.39 -10.17 -10.12
CA ALA A 251 0.68 -9.39 -10.73
C ALA A 251 1.52 -10.21 -11.71
N THR A 252 2.11 -9.50 -12.65
CA THR A 252 3.01 -9.99 -13.68
C THR A 252 4.35 -9.27 -13.68
N SER A 253 4.40 -8.06 -13.11
CA SER A 253 5.64 -7.29 -12.89
C SER A 253 5.36 -6.12 -11.95
N CYS A 254 6.36 -5.70 -11.18
CA CYS A 254 6.32 -4.47 -10.41
C CYS A 254 7.48 -3.56 -10.80
N THR A 255 7.36 -2.25 -10.60
CA THR A 255 8.47 -1.30 -10.76
C THR A 255 8.37 -0.22 -9.69
N GLY A 256 9.51 0.26 -9.20
CA GLY A 256 9.59 1.17 -8.06
C GLY A 256 9.70 0.42 -6.73
N GLY A 257 9.47 1.10 -5.61
CA GLY A 257 9.56 0.50 -4.27
C GLY A 257 10.90 0.77 -3.57
N GLU A 258 11.69 1.72 -4.08
CA GLU A 258 12.97 2.13 -3.51
C GLU A 258 12.78 3.11 -2.33
N GLY A 259 13.41 2.83 -1.19
CA GLY A 259 13.29 3.67 0.01
C GLY A 259 12.02 3.41 0.83
N ALA A 260 11.92 4.06 2.00
CA ALA A 260 10.83 3.84 2.95
C ALA A 260 9.46 4.42 2.51
N SER A 261 9.42 5.22 1.44
CA SER A 261 8.18 5.72 0.87
C SER A 261 8.35 6.06 -0.60
N GLY A 262 7.27 6.02 -1.38
CA GLY A 262 7.33 6.34 -2.79
C GLY A 262 6.13 5.83 -3.56
N ARG A 263 6.38 5.41 -4.80
CA ARG A 263 5.35 4.79 -5.65
C ARG A 263 5.81 3.43 -6.16
N ILE A 264 4.87 2.50 -6.25
CA ILE A 264 5.04 1.23 -6.95
C ILE A 264 4.02 1.17 -8.08
N SER A 265 4.46 0.77 -9.27
CA SER A 265 3.56 0.38 -10.34
C SER A 265 3.50 -1.14 -10.41
N VAL A 266 2.29 -1.70 -10.33
CA VAL A 266 2.03 -3.13 -10.42
C VAL A 266 1.23 -3.41 -11.68
N ARG A 267 1.80 -4.16 -12.62
CA ARG A 267 1.08 -4.67 -13.79
C ARG A 267 0.59 -6.08 -13.48
N GLY A 268 -0.65 -6.39 -13.78
CA GLY A 268 -1.19 -7.72 -13.56
C GLY A 268 -2.44 -8.01 -14.37
N ASN A 269 -2.97 -9.22 -14.19
CA ASN A 269 -4.24 -9.64 -14.76
C ASN A 269 -5.31 -9.59 -13.67
N MET A 270 -6.39 -8.86 -13.94
CA MET A 270 -7.59 -8.85 -13.13
C MET A 270 -8.63 -9.75 -13.78
N GLU A 271 -9.31 -10.58 -13.00
CA GLU A 271 -10.40 -11.44 -13.45
C GLU A 271 -11.69 -11.02 -12.77
N ILE A 272 -12.68 -10.64 -13.56
CA ILE A 272 -14.04 -10.33 -13.10
C ILE A 272 -15.01 -11.08 -14.00
N ARG A 273 -15.97 -11.80 -13.41
CA ARG A 273 -17.03 -12.51 -14.15
C ARG A 273 -16.46 -13.51 -15.18
N GLY A 274 -15.36 -14.18 -14.84
CA GLY A 274 -14.67 -15.14 -15.71
C GLY A 274 -13.95 -14.53 -16.91
N GLN A 275 -13.86 -13.20 -17.00
CA GLN A 275 -13.09 -12.49 -18.02
C GLN A 275 -11.81 -11.94 -17.37
N SER A 276 -10.65 -12.34 -17.91
CA SER A 276 -9.35 -11.79 -17.50
C SER A 276 -8.95 -10.61 -18.40
N SER A 277 -8.40 -9.56 -17.80
CA SER A 277 -7.91 -8.37 -18.50
C SER A 277 -6.68 -7.78 -17.81
N PRO A 278 -5.65 -7.34 -18.57
CA PRO A 278 -4.48 -6.71 -17.99
C PRO A 278 -4.81 -5.32 -17.45
N VAL A 279 -4.31 -4.99 -16.26
CA VAL A 279 -4.40 -3.67 -15.63
C VAL A 279 -3.03 -3.25 -15.11
N THR A 280 -2.83 -1.93 -15.01
CA THR A 280 -1.66 -1.35 -14.33
C THR A 280 -2.16 -0.50 -13.17
N ILE A 281 -1.76 -0.87 -11.97
CA ILE A 281 -2.08 -0.20 -10.72
C ILE A 281 -0.88 0.69 -10.34
N SER A 282 -1.14 1.94 -9.95
CA SER A 282 -0.10 2.82 -9.44
C SER A 282 -0.40 3.16 -7.98
N LEU A 283 0.40 2.60 -7.08
CA LEU A 283 0.26 2.66 -5.64
C LEU A 283 1.20 3.73 -5.09
N GLN A 284 0.74 4.53 -4.14
CA GLN A 284 1.63 5.16 -3.17
C GLN A 284 1.92 4.15 -2.06
N TYR A 285 3.14 4.15 -1.55
CA TYR A 285 3.49 3.30 -0.41
C TYR A 285 4.28 4.05 0.66
N ARG A 286 4.16 3.56 1.90
CA ARG A 286 5.01 3.91 3.04
C ARG A 286 5.31 2.66 3.85
N ILE A 287 6.51 2.60 4.42
CA ILE A 287 6.93 1.57 5.37
C ILE A 287 7.10 2.26 6.72
N ILE A 288 6.35 1.80 7.71
CA ILE A 288 6.35 2.35 9.07
C ILE A 288 6.33 1.15 10.00
N GLU A 289 7.35 1.04 10.87
CA GLU A 289 7.49 -0.06 11.83
C GLU A 289 7.27 -1.45 11.18
N ASP A 290 7.97 -1.68 10.07
CA ASP A 290 7.89 -2.89 9.22
C ASP A 290 6.53 -3.19 8.55
N SER A 291 5.52 -2.35 8.78
CA SER A 291 4.22 -2.44 8.12
C SER A 291 4.23 -1.69 6.79
N LEU A 292 3.72 -2.32 5.75
CA LEU A 292 3.55 -1.74 4.42
C LEU A 292 2.15 -1.15 4.28
N TYR A 293 2.11 0.16 4.05
CA TYR A 293 0.89 0.90 3.75
C TYR A 293 0.82 1.19 2.27
N LEU A 294 -0.33 0.93 1.64
CA LEU A 294 -0.57 1.12 0.21
C LEU A 294 -1.84 1.94 -0.01
N ARG A 295 -1.81 2.95 -0.88
CA ARG A 295 -3.00 3.72 -1.26
C ARG A 295 -3.04 4.04 -2.74
N GLY A 296 -4.24 4.06 -3.31
CA GLY A 296 -4.44 4.50 -4.68
C GLY A 296 -5.80 4.15 -5.25
N GLU A 297 -5.91 4.35 -6.56
CA GLU A 297 -7.12 4.11 -7.32
C GLU A 297 -6.78 3.44 -8.66
N LEU A 298 -7.70 2.63 -9.14
CA LEU A 298 -7.65 1.97 -10.43
C LEU A 298 -8.97 2.18 -11.18
N PRO A 299 -8.99 3.06 -12.20
CA PRO A 299 -10.12 3.16 -13.09
C PRO A 299 -10.24 1.94 -14.01
N ILE A 300 -11.44 1.40 -14.14
CA ILE A 300 -11.76 0.30 -15.06
C ILE A 300 -13.08 0.57 -15.79
N THR A 301 -13.47 -0.34 -16.68
CA THR A 301 -14.77 -0.28 -17.38
C THR A 301 -15.48 -1.64 -17.36
N HIS A 302 -16.80 -1.66 -17.53
CA HIS A 302 -17.57 -2.91 -17.60
C HIS A 302 -17.20 -3.72 -18.85
N ALA A 303 -17.02 -3.03 -19.98
CA ALA A 303 -16.67 -3.59 -21.28
C ALA A 303 -15.31 -4.29 -21.25
N GLN A 304 -14.35 -3.81 -20.45
CA GLN A 304 -13.06 -4.47 -20.23
C GLN A 304 -13.21 -5.91 -19.72
N PHE A 305 -14.30 -6.19 -18.99
CA PHE A 305 -14.62 -7.49 -18.41
C PHE A 305 -15.85 -8.15 -19.08
N GLY A 306 -16.25 -7.67 -20.26
CA GLY A 306 -17.25 -8.33 -21.10
C GLY A 306 -18.69 -8.23 -20.60
N PHE A 307 -19.03 -7.25 -19.75
CA PHE A 307 -20.42 -6.97 -19.37
C PHE A 307 -20.77 -5.48 -19.57
N ARG A 308 -22.06 -5.16 -19.47
CA ARG A 308 -22.58 -3.80 -19.68
C ARG A 308 -22.95 -3.16 -18.34
N PRO A 309 -22.88 -1.83 -18.23
CA PRO A 309 -23.41 -1.12 -17.08
C PRO A 309 -24.88 -1.46 -16.85
N TYR A 310 -25.27 -1.49 -15.57
CA TYR A 310 -26.66 -1.67 -15.18
C TYR A 310 -27.58 -0.62 -15.83
N ARG A 311 -28.77 -1.05 -16.24
CA ARG A 311 -29.81 -0.20 -16.84
C ARG A 311 -31.19 -0.65 -16.35
N ALA A 312 -32.06 0.31 -16.08
CA ALA A 312 -33.46 0.08 -15.73
C ALA A 312 -34.39 0.99 -16.54
N PHE A 313 -35.69 0.65 -16.56
CA PHE A 313 -36.74 1.42 -17.25
C PHE A 313 -36.39 1.76 -18.72
N GLY A 314 -35.91 0.77 -19.48
CA GLY A 314 -35.50 0.98 -20.87
C GLY A 314 -34.24 1.84 -21.05
N GLY A 315 -33.47 2.07 -19.98
CA GLY A 315 -32.25 2.90 -19.99
C GLY A 315 -32.47 4.34 -19.50
N ALA A 316 -33.65 4.68 -18.99
CA ALA A 316 -33.90 5.96 -18.34
C ALA A 316 -33.04 6.14 -17.07
N VAL A 317 -32.73 5.02 -16.39
CA VAL A 317 -31.73 4.93 -15.31
C VAL A 317 -30.61 4.03 -15.80
N ARG A 318 -29.36 4.49 -15.67
CA ARG A 318 -28.17 3.72 -16.08
C ARG A 318 -26.94 4.15 -15.31
N ASN A 319 -26.02 3.21 -15.15
CA ASN A 319 -24.68 3.48 -14.65
C ASN A 319 -23.76 3.88 -15.80
N GLN A 320 -22.70 4.60 -15.47
CA GLN A 320 -21.61 4.90 -16.39
C GLN A 320 -20.83 3.64 -16.75
N GLU A 321 -20.11 3.72 -17.88
CA GLU A 321 -19.19 2.67 -18.30
C GLU A 321 -18.00 2.54 -17.34
N ARG A 322 -17.49 3.70 -16.87
CA ARG A 322 -16.36 3.81 -15.96
C ARG A 322 -16.75 3.41 -14.53
N LEU A 323 -15.84 2.70 -13.89
CA LEU A 323 -15.81 2.37 -12.47
C LEU A 323 -14.46 2.83 -11.90
N VAL A 324 -14.38 3.06 -10.59
CA VAL A 324 -13.10 3.33 -9.92
C VAL A 324 -12.96 2.40 -8.73
N ILE A 325 -11.97 1.52 -8.76
CA ILE A 325 -11.57 0.72 -7.61
C ILE A 325 -10.65 1.60 -6.76
N GLY A 326 -10.95 1.74 -5.47
CA GLY A 326 -10.11 2.43 -4.50
C GLY A 326 -9.58 1.45 -3.47
N PHE A 327 -8.38 1.70 -2.98
CA PHE A 327 -7.76 0.89 -1.95
C PHE A 327 -6.90 1.74 -1.00
N ASP A 328 -6.95 1.37 0.27
CA ASP A 328 -6.15 1.91 1.36
C ASP A 328 -5.80 0.76 2.30
N LEU A 329 -4.64 0.14 2.07
CA LEU A 329 -4.26 -1.15 2.62
C LEU A 329 -3.14 -1.00 3.65
N GLN A 330 -3.15 -1.88 4.63
CA GLN A 330 -2.10 -2.05 5.63
C GLN A 330 -1.78 -3.53 5.70
N SER A 331 -0.49 -3.87 5.65
CA SER A 331 -0.07 -5.26 5.82
C SER A 331 -0.28 -5.71 7.25
N ASN A 332 -0.62 -6.98 7.43
CA ASN A 332 -0.74 -7.60 8.73
C ASN A 332 0.61 -7.54 9.45
N THR A 333 0.59 -7.27 10.76
CA THR A 333 1.80 -7.31 11.58
C THR A 333 2.37 -8.72 11.57
N ARG A 334 3.66 -8.88 11.21
CA ARG A 334 4.34 -10.16 11.37
C ARG A 334 4.47 -10.45 12.87
N ASN A 335 3.79 -11.49 13.32
CA ASN A 335 3.84 -11.99 14.69
C ASN A 335 5.10 -12.82 14.94
#